data_AF-A0A2P8C707-F1
#
_entry.id   AF-A0A2P8C707-F1
#
_cell.length_a   1.000
_cell.length_b   1.000
_cell.length_c   1.000
_cell.angle_alpha   90.00
_cell.angle_beta   90.00
_cell.angle_gamma   90.00
#
_symmetry.space_group_name_H-M   'P 1'
#
loop_
_entity.id
_entity.type
_entity.pdbx_description
1 polymer ?
#
loop_
_entity_poly.entity_id
_entity_poly.type
_entity_poly.pdbx_seq_one_letter_code
_entity_poly.pdbx_strand_id
1 'polypeptide(L)'
;MPHLFTNRPRQHNLFIDEPAGSRHFSWESVNSVLYLLGGLTFVLGSIFFLPKYAHYADTGAWIFFGGSLIYLIVTVHDLFEASAYLRSRENASFWERLELFAAGVYVSGTVLFIIGSLFFLSQIDFVVAGSWCFIWGSLLFLVGAFINVIQIIQAGSMFTLQLMNATAICFTIGSVIFLLASVPYLWSHKQTAFQQKLYSYMAWEYIAGSIFFLTGGIFNFYRSYLANNHYKRQEKREAVYSEDR
;
A
#
# COMPACT_ATOMS: atom_id res chain seq x y z
N MET A 1 -4.08 -0.68 -1.95
CA MET A 1 -3.88 -0.68 -0.47
C MET A 1 -2.69 0.15 -0.14
N PRO A 2 -2.67 0.95 0.94
CA PRO A 2 -1.49 1.70 1.36
C PRO A 2 -0.30 0.81 1.71
N HIS A 3 0.89 1.39 1.65
CA HIS A 3 2.11 0.76 2.15
C HIS A 3 3.05 1.80 2.78
N LEU A 4 4.12 1.35 3.41
CA LEU A 4 5.07 2.22 4.09
C LEU A 4 5.83 3.08 3.09
N PHE A 5 5.92 4.38 3.35
CA PHE A 5 6.86 5.26 2.65
C PHE A 5 7.67 6.04 3.70
N THR A 6 8.96 6.18 3.46
CA THR A 6 9.93 6.69 4.45
C THR A 6 10.54 8.01 3.98
N ASN A 7 10.89 8.90 4.92
CA ASN A 7 11.66 10.12 4.62
C ASN A 7 13.16 9.83 4.41
N ARG A 8 13.65 8.74 4.99
CA ARG A 8 15.06 8.33 4.93
C ARG A 8 15.35 7.51 3.66
N PRO A 9 16.61 7.49 3.19
CA PRO A 9 17.05 6.48 2.23
C PRO A 9 16.70 5.08 2.74
N ARG A 10 16.18 4.24 1.86
CA ARG A 10 15.85 2.85 2.17
C ARG A 10 17.11 1.99 2.15
N GLN A 11 17.21 1.04 3.07
CA GLN A 11 18.29 0.07 3.05
C GLN A 11 18.01 -0.99 1.98
N HIS A 12 18.94 -1.16 1.04
CA HIS A 12 18.79 -2.08 -0.10
C HIS A 12 19.42 -3.44 0.14
N ASN A 13 20.37 -3.52 1.08
CA ASN A 13 21.10 -4.73 1.43
C ASN A 13 20.60 -5.29 2.76
N LEU A 14 19.49 -6.02 2.73
CA LEU A 14 18.95 -6.66 3.93
C LEU A 14 19.75 -7.92 4.34
N PHE A 15 20.59 -8.44 3.43
CA PHE A 15 21.22 -9.76 3.57
C PHE A 15 22.69 -9.84 3.12
N ILE A 16 23.32 -8.74 2.64
CA ILE A 16 24.69 -8.77 2.10
C ILE A 16 25.48 -7.53 2.54
N ASP A 17 26.57 -7.74 3.30
CA ASP A 17 27.56 -6.72 3.65
C ASP A 17 28.52 -6.46 2.46
N GLU A 18 28.02 -5.93 1.34
CA GLU A 18 28.87 -5.52 0.21
C GLU A 18 29.09 -4.01 0.14
N PRO A 19 30.33 -3.54 -0.17
CA PRO A 19 30.64 -2.14 -0.35
C PRO A 19 29.83 -1.55 -1.51
N ALA A 20 29.35 -0.32 -1.35
CA ALA A 20 28.56 0.42 -2.34
C ALA A 20 29.28 0.47 -3.70
N GLY A 21 28.88 -0.39 -4.63
CA GLY A 21 29.60 -0.62 -5.88
C GLY A 21 28.67 -1.06 -7.02
N SER A 22 28.19 -0.08 -7.79
CA SER A 22 27.75 -0.14 -9.21
C SER A 22 26.63 -1.11 -9.66
N ARG A 23 26.17 -2.08 -8.84
CA ARG A 23 25.00 -2.91 -9.10
C ARG A 23 23.98 -2.82 -7.96
N HIS A 24 23.57 -1.60 -7.64
CA HIS A 24 22.48 -1.35 -6.70
C HIS A 24 21.16 -1.75 -7.38
N PHE A 25 20.73 -2.99 -7.19
CA PHE A 25 19.36 -3.40 -7.52
C PHE A 25 18.42 -2.56 -6.66
N SER A 26 17.72 -1.59 -7.27
CA SER A 26 16.82 -0.70 -6.54
C SER A 26 15.54 -1.46 -6.19
N TRP A 27 15.59 -2.21 -5.10
CA TRP A 27 14.42 -2.86 -4.50
C TRP A 27 13.25 -1.88 -4.36
N GLU A 28 13.53 -0.58 -4.15
CA GLU A 28 12.50 0.47 -4.14
C GLU A 28 11.74 0.60 -5.48
N SER A 29 12.41 0.46 -6.62
CA SER A 29 11.77 0.48 -7.94
C SER A 29 10.91 -0.75 -8.17
N VAL A 30 11.41 -1.94 -7.82
CA VAL A 30 10.64 -3.19 -7.89
C VAL A 30 9.41 -3.08 -6.99
N ASN A 31 9.60 -2.63 -5.74
CA ASN A 31 8.52 -2.45 -4.77
C ASN A 31 7.44 -1.49 -5.30
N SER A 32 7.86 -0.38 -5.91
CA SER A 32 6.93 0.61 -6.47
C SER A 32 6.18 0.06 -7.70
N VAL A 33 6.83 -0.73 -8.56
CA VAL A 33 6.16 -1.37 -9.72
C VAL A 33 5.17 -2.43 -9.24
N LEU A 34 5.57 -3.30 -8.31
CA LEU A 34 4.66 -4.30 -7.70
C LEU A 34 3.45 -3.61 -7.05
N TYR A 35 3.68 -2.51 -6.34
CA TYR A 35 2.61 -1.72 -5.76
C TYR A 35 1.60 -1.21 -6.82
N LEU A 36 2.08 -0.69 -7.95
CA LEU A 36 1.22 -0.23 -9.05
C LEU A 36 0.44 -1.38 -9.69
N LEU A 37 1.09 -2.53 -9.89
CA LEU A 37 0.43 -3.74 -10.40
C LEU A 37 -0.68 -4.21 -9.44
N GLY A 38 -0.38 -4.25 -8.13
CA GLY A 38 -1.39 -4.50 -7.09
C GLY A 38 -2.54 -3.50 -7.17
N GLY A 39 -2.25 -2.21 -7.31
CA GLY A 39 -3.29 -1.17 -7.44
C GLY A 39 -4.18 -1.36 -8.66
N LEU A 40 -3.59 -1.70 -9.80
CA LEU A 40 -4.34 -1.98 -11.03
C LEU A 40 -5.26 -3.19 -10.88
N THR A 41 -4.80 -4.27 -10.23
CA THR A 41 -5.65 -5.44 -9.98
C THR A 41 -6.86 -5.09 -9.11
N PHE A 42 -6.70 -4.22 -8.09
CA PHE A 42 -7.83 -3.77 -7.27
C PHE A 42 -8.86 -2.95 -8.07
N VAL A 43 -8.41 -2.07 -8.97
CA VAL A 43 -9.31 -1.34 -9.88
C VAL A 43 -10.06 -2.32 -10.79
N LEU A 44 -9.35 -3.26 -11.42
CA LEU A 44 -9.97 -4.22 -12.34
C LEU A 44 -10.92 -5.19 -11.63
N GLY A 45 -10.52 -5.69 -10.47
CA GLY A 45 -11.34 -6.61 -9.68
C GLY A 45 -12.63 -5.95 -9.18
N SER A 46 -12.59 -4.68 -8.81
CA SER A 46 -13.74 -3.97 -8.24
C SER A 46 -14.81 -3.67 -9.29
N ILE A 47 -14.43 -3.56 -10.57
CA ILE A 47 -15.37 -3.47 -11.68
C ILE A 47 -16.28 -4.70 -11.74
N PHE A 48 -15.76 -5.90 -11.46
CA PHE A 48 -16.56 -7.14 -11.50
C PHE A 48 -17.61 -7.23 -10.39
N PHE A 49 -17.54 -6.38 -9.36
CA PHE A 49 -18.57 -6.30 -8.31
C PHE A 49 -19.76 -5.40 -8.69
N LEU A 50 -19.70 -4.68 -9.82
CA LEU A 50 -20.88 -3.97 -10.33
C LEU A 50 -21.97 -4.98 -10.68
N PRO A 51 -23.26 -4.71 -10.37
CA PRO A 51 -24.34 -5.69 -10.60
C PRO A 51 -24.47 -6.17 -12.05
N LYS A 52 -24.06 -5.36 -13.04
CA LYS A 52 -24.00 -5.76 -14.46
C LYS A 52 -23.08 -6.95 -14.71
N TYR A 53 -22.06 -7.15 -13.87
CA TYR A 53 -21.06 -8.20 -13.98
C TYR A 53 -21.15 -9.22 -12.84
N ALA A 54 -22.30 -9.33 -12.17
CA ALA A 54 -22.48 -10.20 -11.00
C ALA A 54 -22.11 -11.67 -11.27
N HIS A 55 -22.27 -12.16 -12.51
CA HIS A 55 -21.86 -13.52 -12.90
C HIS A 55 -20.33 -13.72 -12.96
N TYR A 56 -19.54 -12.64 -12.89
CA TYR A 56 -18.09 -12.65 -12.79
C TYR A 56 -17.59 -12.24 -11.40
N ALA A 57 -18.45 -12.24 -10.38
CA ALA A 57 -18.06 -11.84 -9.02
C ALA A 57 -16.89 -12.67 -8.46
N ASP A 58 -16.86 -13.98 -8.70
CA ASP A 58 -15.74 -14.84 -8.32
C ASP A 58 -14.43 -14.45 -9.02
N THR A 59 -14.50 -14.07 -10.30
CA THR A 59 -13.34 -13.54 -11.02
C THR A 59 -12.83 -12.27 -10.36
N GLY A 60 -13.74 -11.36 -9.97
CA GLY A 60 -13.41 -10.16 -9.20
C GLY A 60 -12.71 -10.49 -7.88
N ALA A 61 -13.25 -11.44 -7.11
CA ALA A 61 -12.68 -11.89 -5.85
C ALA A 61 -11.28 -12.52 -6.02
N TRP A 62 -11.07 -13.34 -7.05
CA TRP A 62 -9.75 -13.90 -7.37
C TRP A 62 -8.73 -12.83 -7.77
N ILE A 63 -9.15 -11.82 -8.54
CA ILE A 63 -8.28 -10.69 -8.89
C ILE A 63 -7.92 -9.89 -7.63
N PHE A 64 -8.87 -9.65 -6.72
CA PHE A 64 -8.62 -9.01 -5.42
C PHE A 64 -7.63 -9.80 -4.56
N PHE A 65 -7.82 -11.12 -4.49
CA PHE A 65 -6.91 -12.02 -3.79
C PHE A 65 -5.50 -11.97 -4.37
N GLY A 66 -5.36 -12.09 -5.70
CA GLY A 66 -4.07 -12.01 -6.38
C GLY A 66 -3.38 -10.66 -6.17
N GLY A 67 -4.13 -9.56 -6.26
CA GLY A 67 -3.64 -8.22 -5.94
C GLY A 67 -3.17 -8.09 -4.49
N SER A 68 -3.89 -8.70 -3.55
CA SER A 68 -3.54 -8.68 -2.14
C SER A 68 -2.25 -9.45 -1.86
N LEU A 69 -1.99 -10.55 -2.58
CA LEU A 69 -0.70 -11.26 -2.51
C LEU A 69 0.46 -10.41 -3.02
N ILE A 70 0.26 -9.66 -4.11
CA ILE A 70 1.28 -8.71 -4.61
C ILE A 70 1.58 -7.65 -3.55
N TYR A 71 0.54 -7.09 -2.92
CA TYR A 71 0.72 -6.14 -1.82
C TYR A 71 1.36 -6.76 -0.57
N LEU A 72 1.15 -8.06 -0.32
CA LEU A 72 1.79 -8.73 0.81
C LEU A 72 3.30 -8.78 0.62
N ILE A 73 3.77 -9.08 -0.61
CA ILE A 73 5.20 -9.05 -0.93
C ILE A 73 5.79 -7.66 -0.64
N VAL A 74 5.10 -6.61 -1.07
CA VAL A 74 5.51 -5.21 -0.86
C VAL A 74 5.59 -4.85 0.63
N THR A 75 4.53 -5.14 1.38
CA THR A 75 4.42 -4.77 2.80
C THR A 75 5.34 -5.60 3.70
N VAL A 76 5.55 -6.89 3.39
CA VAL A 76 6.52 -7.74 4.10
C VAL A 76 7.94 -7.27 3.86
N HIS A 77 8.29 -6.90 2.62
CA HIS A 77 9.58 -6.29 2.33
C HIS A 77 9.77 -4.99 3.13
N ASP A 78 8.77 -4.11 3.14
CA ASP A 78 8.79 -2.87 3.94
C ASP A 78 8.97 -3.15 5.45
N LEU A 79 8.34 -4.21 5.98
CA LEU A 79 8.50 -4.63 7.36
C LEU A 79 9.90 -5.15 7.66
N PHE A 80 10.47 -5.96 6.78
CA PHE A 80 11.84 -6.44 6.94
C PHE A 80 12.85 -5.30 6.89
N GLU A 81 12.64 -4.34 5.99
CA GLU A 81 13.49 -3.15 5.88
C GLU A 81 13.41 -2.28 7.14
N ALA A 82 12.21 -1.98 7.63
CA ALA A 82 12.03 -1.22 8.87
C ALA A 82 12.62 -1.97 10.09
N SER A 83 12.51 -3.30 10.13
CA SER A 83 13.05 -4.13 11.20
C SER A 83 14.58 -4.18 11.18
N ALA A 84 15.19 -4.38 10.00
CA ALA A 84 16.64 -4.36 9.83
C ALA A 84 17.20 -2.98 10.19
N TYR A 85 16.55 -1.91 9.72
CA TYR A 85 16.93 -0.55 10.06
C TYR A 85 16.88 -0.33 11.57
N LEU A 86 15.80 -0.69 12.26
CA LEU A 86 15.69 -0.53 13.71
C LEU A 86 16.77 -1.31 14.47
N ARG A 87 17.10 -2.54 14.03
CA ARG A 87 18.13 -3.38 14.65
C ARG A 87 19.54 -2.83 14.47
N SER A 88 19.79 -2.09 13.38
CA SER A 88 21.08 -1.43 13.13
C SER A 88 21.34 -0.20 14.03
N ARG A 89 20.34 0.23 14.82
CA ARG A 89 20.41 1.42 15.67
C ARG A 89 20.64 1.03 17.12
N GLU A 90 21.74 1.50 17.70
CA GLU A 90 22.07 1.29 19.12
C GLU A 90 21.00 1.92 20.04
N ASN A 91 20.49 3.09 19.67
CA ASN A 91 19.43 3.81 20.39
C ASN A 91 18.28 4.17 19.44
N ALA A 92 17.35 3.24 19.28
CA ALA A 92 16.15 3.43 18.48
C ALA A 92 15.22 4.52 19.05
N SER A 93 15.04 5.60 18.30
CA SER A 93 14.13 6.69 18.59
C SER A 93 12.65 6.27 18.48
N PHE A 94 11.77 7.10 19.05
CA PHE A 94 10.32 6.91 18.94
C PHE A 94 9.85 6.82 17.47
N TRP A 95 10.40 7.65 16.59
CA TRP A 95 10.01 7.69 15.18
C TRP A 95 10.34 6.40 14.44
N GLU A 96 11.48 5.78 14.75
CA GLU A 96 11.92 4.54 14.08
C GLU A 96 11.07 3.35 14.55
N ARG A 97 10.66 3.35 15.83
CA ARG A 97 9.69 2.37 16.35
C ARG A 97 8.31 2.54 15.72
N LEU A 98 7.90 3.79 15.51
CA LEU A 98 6.62 4.12 14.87
C LEU A 98 6.60 3.69 13.39
N GLU A 99 7.74 3.80 12.68
CA GLU A 99 7.92 3.29 11.32
C GLU A 99 7.75 1.76 11.26
N LEU A 100 8.40 1.02 12.17
CA LEU A 100 8.24 -0.43 12.27
C LEU A 100 6.78 -0.82 12.59
N PHE A 101 6.13 -0.07 13.48
CA PHE A 101 4.72 -0.30 13.82
C PHE A 101 3.81 -0.08 12.62
N ALA A 102 3.99 1.00 11.85
CA ALA A 102 3.24 1.23 10.61
C ALA A 102 3.43 0.10 9.60
N ALA A 103 4.67 -0.38 9.42
CA ALA A 103 4.96 -1.52 8.55
C ALA A 103 4.20 -2.79 8.97
N GLY A 104 4.19 -3.10 10.27
CA GLY A 104 3.46 -4.25 10.82
C GLY A 104 1.94 -4.12 10.68
N VAL A 105 1.42 -2.91 10.85
CA VAL A 105 0.00 -2.59 10.63
C VAL A 105 -0.39 -2.79 9.16
N TYR A 106 0.45 -2.38 8.20
CA TYR A 106 0.21 -2.62 6.78
C TYR A 106 0.19 -4.11 6.44
N VAL A 107 1.16 -4.90 6.90
CA VAL A 107 1.17 -6.35 6.69
C VAL A 107 -0.10 -6.99 7.24
N SER A 108 -0.50 -6.61 8.46
CA SER A 108 -1.70 -7.13 9.11
C SER A 108 -2.98 -6.79 8.32
N GLY A 109 -3.10 -5.55 7.84
CA GLY A 109 -4.21 -5.13 6.99
C GLY A 109 -4.27 -5.90 5.68
N THR A 110 -3.13 -6.16 5.05
CA THR A 110 -3.05 -6.94 3.80
C THR A 110 -3.43 -8.40 4.02
N VAL A 111 -3.00 -9.03 5.12
CA VAL A 111 -3.41 -10.40 5.46
C VAL A 111 -4.92 -10.50 5.63
N LEU A 112 -5.55 -9.53 6.31
CA LEU A 112 -7.00 -9.50 6.45
C LEU A 112 -7.71 -9.39 5.09
N PHE A 113 -7.20 -8.58 4.16
CA PHE A 113 -7.79 -8.51 2.82
C PHE A 113 -7.61 -9.79 2.00
N ILE A 114 -6.50 -10.51 2.16
CA ILE A 114 -6.32 -11.84 1.53
C ILE A 114 -7.43 -12.78 2.01
N ILE A 115 -7.59 -12.89 3.34
CA ILE A 115 -8.61 -13.74 3.96
C ILE A 115 -10.02 -13.28 3.55
N GLY A 116 -10.27 -11.96 3.59
CA GLY A 116 -11.55 -11.37 3.20
C GLY A 116 -11.90 -11.67 1.75
N SER A 117 -10.93 -11.57 0.82
CA SER A 117 -11.14 -11.86 -0.59
C SER A 117 -11.53 -13.33 -0.83
N LEU A 118 -10.93 -14.26 -0.08
CA LEU A 118 -11.32 -15.68 -0.15
C LEU A 118 -12.73 -15.90 0.38
N PHE A 119 -13.12 -15.26 1.48
CA PHE A 119 -14.47 -15.37 2.04
C PHE A 119 -15.59 -14.85 1.13
N PHE A 120 -15.25 -14.02 0.14
CA PHE A 120 -16.19 -13.52 -0.88
C PHE A 120 -16.34 -14.46 -2.09
N LEU A 121 -15.57 -15.53 -2.20
CA LEU A 121 -15.77 -16.54 -3.25
C LEU A 121 -17.08 -17.28 -3.04
N SER A 122 -17.86 -17.49 -4.09
CA SER A 122 -19.16 -18.18 -4.04
C SER A 122 -19.11 -19.59 -3.43
N GLN A 123 -17.95 -20.25 -3.53
CA GLN A 123 -17.71 -21.58 -2.96
C GLN A 123 -17.56 -21.56 -1.43
N ILE A 124 -17.16 -20.42 -0.87
CA ILE A 124 -16.95 -20.24 0.58
C ILE A 124 -18.14 -19.47 1.18
N ASP A 125 -18.61 -18.42 0.52
CA ASP A 125 -19.80 -17.63 0.84
C ASP A 125 -19.87 -17.12 2.30
N PHE A 126 -18.71 -16.78 2.88
CA PHE A 126 -18.62 -16.22 4.23
C PHE A 126 -18.57 -14.69 4.18
N VAL A 127 -19.50 -14.10 3.42
CA VAL A 127 -19.53 -12.65 3.09
C VAL A 127 -19.47 -11.77 4.34
N VAL A 128 -20.20 -12.11 5.40
CA VAL A 128 -20.19 -11.33 6.65
C VAL A 128 -18.81 -11.32 7.32
N ALA A 129 -18.16 -12.49 7.40
CA ALA A 129 -16.81 -12.59 7.96
C ALA A 129 -15.79 -11.90 7.05
N GLY A 130 -15.94 -12.03 5.73
CA GLY A 130 -15.09 -11.33 4.76
C GLY A 130 -15.22 -9.82 4.88
N SER A 131 -16.43 -9.33 5.11
CA SER A 131 -16.72 -7.90 5.30
C SER A 131 -16.04 -7.35 6.56
N TRP A 132 -16.06 -8.10 7.67
CA TRP A 132 -15.30 -7.75 8.86
C TRP A 132 -13.78 -7.73 8.61
N CYS A 133 -13.26 -8.66 7.82
CA CYS A 133 -11.85 -8.64 7.44
C CYS A 133 -11.50 -7.36 6.65
N PHE A 134 -12.32 -6.95 5.69
CA PHE A 134 -12.11 -5.70 4.95
C PHE A 134 -12.27 -4.45 5.81
N ILE A 135 -13.21 -4.43 6.76
CA ILE A 135 -13.39 -3.32 7.73
C ILE A 135 -12.13 -3.16 8.58
N TRP A 136 -11.70 -4.23 9.26
CA TRP A 136 -10.53 -4.17 10.12
C TRP A 136 -9.25 -3.91 9.33
N GLY A 137 -9.10 -4.53 8.16
CA GLY A 137 -7.96 -4.27 7.27
C GLY A 137 -7.90 -2.81 6.82
N SER A 138 -9.04 -2.21 6.46
CA SER A 138 -9.12 -0.81 6.04
C SER A 138 -8.84 0.15 7.18
N LEU A 139 -9.28 -0.19 8.40
CA LEU A 139 -8.94 0.57 9.60
C LEU A 139 -7.44 0.52 9.90
N LEU A 140 -6.80 -0.64 9.79
CA LEU A 140 -5.35 -0.77 9.94
C LEU A 140 -4.61 0.06 8.88
N PHE A 141 -5.02 -0.03 7.62
CA PHE A 141 -4.46 0.81 6.55
C PHE A 141 -4.60 2.30 6.82
N LEU A 142 -5.74 2.73 7.38
CA LEU A 142 -5.97 4.11 7.80
C LEU A 142 -5.02 4.52 8.94
N VAL A 143 -4.86 3.68 9.96
CA VAL A 143 -3.92 3.91 11.08
C VAL A 143 -2.48 4.05 10.56
N GLY A 144 -2.04 3.13 9.71
CA GLY A 144 -0.72 3.22 9.08
C GLY A 144 -0.54 4.50 8.26
N ALA A 145 -1.56 4.89 7.48
CA ALA A 145 -1.52 6.11 6.68
C ALA A 145 -1.40 7.36 7.57
N PHE A 146 -2.13 7.43 8.67
CA PHE A 146 -1.99 8.53 9.64
C PHE A 146 -0.60 8.58 10.27
N ILE A 147 -0.03 7.44 10.62
CA ILE A 147 1.35 7.39 11.12
C ILE A 147 2.32 7.95 10.07
N ASN A 148 2.20 7.50 8.81
CA ASN A 148 3.04 8.01 7.74
C ASN A 148 2.89 9.54 7.61
N VAL A 149 1.67 10.09 7.69
CA VAL A 149 1.43 11.55 7.69
C VAL A 149 2.19 12.26 8.80
N ILE A 150 2.09 11.77 10.04
CA ILE A 150 2.78 12.37 11.20
C ILE A 150 4.30 12.33 10.99
N GLN A 151 4.80 11.28 10.34
CA GLN A 151 6.21 11.13 10.05
C GLN A 151 6.70 12.01 8.89
N ILE A 152 5.84 12.73 8.14
CA ILE A 152 6.26 13.69 7.11
C ILE A 152 6.80 14.97 7.78
N ILE A 153 8.00 14.90 8.35
CA ILE A 153 8.56 16.00 9.15
C ILE A 153 9.65 16.75 8.36
N GLN A 154 10.42 16.09 7.49
CA GLN A 154 11.43 16.75 6.64
C GLN A 154 11.69 15.95 5.35
N ALA A 155 11.68 16.63 4.20
CA ALA A 155 12.14 16.09 2.92
C ALA A 155 13.17 17.04 2.29
N GLY A 156 14.14 16.49 1.55
CA GLY A 156 15.22 17.27 0.94
C GLY A 156 14.76 18.29 -0.13
N SER A 157 13.49 18.24 -0.55
CA SER A 157 12.88 19.25 -1.42
C SER A 157 11.39 19.43 -1.14
N MET A 158 10.87 20.64 -1.40
CA MET A 158 9.43 20.95 -1.30
C MET A 158 8.60 20.04 -2.21
N PHE A 159 9.12 19.70 -3.38
CA PHE A 159 8.42 18.85 -4.33
C PHE A 159 8.29 17.40 -3.82
N THR A 160 9.36 16.84 -3.25
CA THR A 160 9.32 15.53 -2.57
C THR A 160 8.30 15.55 -1.43
N LEU A 161 8.29 16.61 -0.61
CA LEU A 161 7.34 16.76 0.49
C LEU A 161 5.88 16.78 -0.01
N GLN A 162 5.61 17.48 -1.12
CA GLN A 162 4.28 17.53 -1.74
C GLN A 162 3.85 16.15 -2.26
N LEU A 163 4.75 15.39 -2.89
CA LEU A 163 4.43 14.03 -3.35
C LEU A 163 4.15 13.07 -2.19
N MET A 164 4.87 13.19 -1.08
CA MET A 164 4.64 12.40 0.13
C MET A 164 3.26 12.72 0.73
N ASN A 165 2.93 14.00 0.84
CA ASN A 165 1.60 14.43 1.29
C ASN A 165 0.49 13.95 0.34
N ALA A 166 0.68 14.08 -0.97
CA ALA A 166 -0.29 13.60 -1.96
C ALA A 166 -0.51 12.08 -1.85
N THR A 167 0.57 11.31 -1.70
CA THR A 167 0.51 9.86 -1.45
C THR A 167 -0.31 9.56 -0.19
N ALA A 168 -0.01 10.23 0.91
CA ALA A 168 -0.66 10.02 2.20
C ALA A 168 -2.16 10.35 2.17
N ILE A 169 -2.53 11.46 1.51
CA ILE A 169 -3.92 11.87 1.30
C ILE A 169 -4.67 10.81 0.50
N CYS A 170 -4.10 10.39 -0.64
CA CYS A 170 -4.68 9.34 -1.47
C CYS A 170 -4.89 8.04 -0.69
N PHE A 171 -3.90 7.61 0.09
CA PHE A 171 -3.99 6.39 0.90
C PHE A 171 -5.03 6.50 2.02
N THR A 172 -5.09 7.65 2.69
CA THR A 172 -6.10 7.94 3.72
C THR A 172 -7.50 7.88 3.12
N ILE A 173 -7.75 8.61 2.03
CA ILE A 173 -9.06 8.66 1.36
C ILE A 173 -9.46 7.27 0.85
N GLY A 174 -8.56 6.56 0.17
CA GLY A 174 -8.82 5.21 -0.32
C GLY A 174 -9.20 4.25 0.80
N SER A 175 -8.53 4.34 1.96
CA SER A 175 -8.82 3.48 3.13
C SER A 175 -10.18 3.80 3.74
N VAL A 176 -10.54 5.07 3.84
CA VAL A 176 -11.86 5.48 4.33
C VAL A 176 -12.97 5.00 3.39
N ILE A 177 -12.80 5.16 2.08
CA ILE A 177 -13.81 4.72 1.10
C ILE A 177 -13.98 3.19 1.16
N PHE A 178 -12.89 2.41 1.23
CA PHE A 178 -12.97 0.95 1.39
C PHE A 178 -13.65 0.53 2.69
N LEU A 179 -13.34 1.22 3.79
CA LEU A 179 -13.98 0.99 5.08
C LEU A 179 -15.50 1.20 4.96
N LEU A 180 -15.93 2.32 4.37
CA LEU A 180 -17.35 2.63 4.18
C LEU A 180 -18.04 1.63 3.24
N ALA A 181 -17.41 1.26 2.12
CA ALA A 181 -17.94 0.28 1.17
C ALA A 181 -18.15 -1.11 1.78
N SER A 182 -17.38 -1.45 2.81
CA SER A 182 -17.44 -2.78 3.46
C SER A 182 -18.58 -2.90 4.47
N VAL A 183 -19.00 -1.78 5.09
CA VAL A 183 -20.01 -1.79 6.17
C VAL A 183 -21.38 -2.30 5.72
N PRO A 184 -21.96 -1.90 4.57
CA PRO A 184 -23.32 -2.30 4.24
C PRO A 184 -23.47 -3.80 3.92
N TYR A 185 -22.38 -4.53 3.67
CA TYR A 185 -22.42 -5.99 3.57
C TYR A 185 -22.78 -6.69 4.90
N LEU A 186 -22.68 -5.99 6.04
CA LEU A 186 -23.11 -6.50 7.34
C LEU A 186 -24.61 -6.35 7.58
N TRP A 187 -25.32 -5.58 6.76
CA TRP A 187 -26.75 -5.36 6.96
C TRP A 187 -27.56 -6.56 6.43
N SER A 188 -28.50 -7.04 7.23
CA SER A 188 -29.44 -8.09 6.82
C SER A 188 -30.46 -7.50 5.84
N HIS A 189 -30.43 -7.93 4.58
CA HIS A 189 -31.34 -7.42 3.55
C HIS A 189 -32.39 -8.46 3.15
N LYS A 190 -33.66 -8.05 3.09
CA LYS A 190 -34.68 -8.75 2.31
C LYS A 190 -34.52 -8.36 0.84
N GLN A 191 -34.52 -9.34 -0.07
CA GLN A 191 -34.38 -9.15 -1.52
C GLN A 191 -35.39 -8.11 -2.03
N THR A 192 -34.89 -6.91 -2.33
CA THR A 192 -35.67 -5.76 -2.78
C THR A 192 -34.83 -4.96 -3.78
N ALA A 193 -35.47 -4.14 -4.62
CA ALA A 193 -34.78 -3.23 -5.56
C ALA A 193 -33.76 -2.29 -4.88
N PHE A 194 -33.86 -2.10 -3.56
CA PHE A 194 -32.88 -1.39 -2.75
C PHE A 194 -31.51 -2.08 -2.73
N GLN A 195 -31.47 -3.42 -2.66
CA GLN A 195 -30.23 -4.20 -2.56
C GLN A 195 -29.34 -4.03 -3.81
N GLN A 196 -29.94 -4.03 -5.00
CA GLN A 196 -29.19 -3.79 -6.24
C GLN A 196 -28.58 -2.38 -6.30
N LYS A 197 -29.31 -1.37 -5.84
CA LYS A 197 -28.79 0.00 -5.76
C LYS A 197 -27.65 0.11 -4.75
N LEU A 198 -27.80 -0.51 -3.58
CA LEU A 198 -26.77 -0.54 -2.55
C LEU A 198 -25.51 -1.26 -3.04
N TYR A 199 -25.64 -2.41 -3.69
CA TYR A 199 -24.51 -3.17 -4.25
C TYR A 199 -23.81 -2.39 -5.37
N SER A 200 -24.58 -1.68 -6.21
CA SER A 200 -24.00 -0.76 -7.19
C SER A 200 -23.20 0.35 -6.53
N TYR A 201 -23.73 0.94 -5.46
CA TYR A 201 -23.07 2.02 -4.74
C TYR A 201 -21.75 1.55 -4.11
N MET A 202 -21.76 0.43 -3.38
CA MET A 202 -20.56 -0.14 -2.77
C MET A 202 -19.50 -0.52 -3.82
N ALA A 203 -19.90 -1.10 -4.94
CA ALA A 203 -18.96 -1.43 -6.02
C ALA A 203 -18.27 -0.16 -6.58
N TRP A 204 -19.01 0.95 -6.74
CA TRP A 204 -18.41 2.23 -7.14
C TRP A 204 -17.48 2.80 -6.08
N GLU A 205 -17.79 2.65 -4.80
CA GLU A 205 -16.90 3.04 -3.72
C GLU A 205 -15.58 2.24 -3.77
N TYR A 206 -15.62 0.92 -3.95
CA TYR A 206 -14.41 0.13 -4.13
C TYR A 206 -13.59 0.54 -5.35
N ILE A 207 -14.24 0.86 -6.47
CA ILE A 207 -13.55 1.38 -7.67
C ILE A 207 -12.86 2.71 -7.34
N ALA A 208 -13.59 3.66 -6.74
CA ALA A 208 -13.08 4.97 -6.39
C ALA A 208 -11.90 4.87 -5.40
N GLY A 209 -12.05 4.10 -4.33
CA GLY A 209 -10.97 3.86 -3.37
C GLY A 209 -9.74 3.21 -4.01
N SER A 210 -9.94 2.30 -4.97
CA SER A 210 -8.85 1.64 -5.69
C SER A 210 -8.08 2.61 -6.57
N ILE A 211 -8.80 3.53 -7.23
CA ILE A 211 -8.20 4.62 -8.01
C ILE A 211 -7.37 5.54 -7.11
N PHE A 212 -7.85 5.87 -5.91
CA PHE A 212 -7.06 6.64 -4.94
C PHE A 212 -5.79 5.90 -4.53
N PHE A 213 -5.87 4.61 -4.20
CA PHE A 213 -4.66 3.82 -3.89
C PHE A 213 -3.67 3.75 -5.04
N LEU A 214 -4.14 3.56 -6.27
CA LEU A 214 -3.31 3.53 -7.47
C LEU A 214 -2.64 4.88 -7.69
N THR A 215 -3.40 5.97 -7.58
CA THR A 215 -2.89 7.34 -7.74
C THR A 215 -1.84 7.67 -6.68
N GLY A 216 -2.07 7.32 -5.41
CA GLY A 216 -1.06 7.44 -4.36
C GLY A 216 0.20 6.62 -4.67
N GLY A 217 0.05 5.44 -5.25
CA GLY A 217 1.16 4.62 -5.75
C GLY A 217 1.97 5.31 -6.85
N ILE A 218 1.29 6.00 -7.77
CA ILE A 218 1.95 6.76 -8.85
C ILE A 218 2.76 7.92 -8.26
N PHE A 219 2.20 8.66 -7.29
CA PHE A 219 2.93 9.72 -6.60
C PHE A 219 4.14 9.18 -5.84
N ASN A 220 3.99 8.05 -5.14
CA ASN A 220 5.10 7.43 -4.44
C ASN A 220 6.18 6.92 -5.40
N PHE A 221 5.79 6.31 -6.53
CA PHE A 221 6.73 5.89 -7.57
C PHE A 221 7.54 7.08 -8.10
N TYR A 222 6.88 8.21 -8.38
CA TYR A 222 7.56 9.40 -8.88
C TYR A 222 8.50 10.01 -7.82
N ARG A 223 8.09 10.00 -6.54
CA ARG A 223 8.94 10.39 -5.40
C ARG A 223 10.20 9.52 -5.32
N SER A 224 10.05 8.20 -5.34
CA SER A 224 11.15 7.24 -5.31
C SER A 224 12.11 7.43 -6.48
N TYR A 225 11.59 7.68 -7.68
CA TYR A 225 12.39 7.95 -8.88
C TYR A 225 13.25 9.22 -8.73
N LEU A 226 12.65 10.30 -8.22
CA LEU A 226 13.37 11.56 -8.00
C LEU A 226 14.42 11.47 -6.89
N ALA A 227 14.10 10.79 -5.79
CA ALA A 227 15.04 10.56 -4.70
C ALA A 227 16.28 9.78 -5.20
N ASN A 228 16.07 8.69 -5.92
CA ASN A 228 17.15 7.88 -6.49
C ASN A 228 18.04 8.66 -7.46
N ASN A 229 17.45 9.51 -8.31
CA ASN A 229 18.21 10.37 -9.21
C ASN A 229 19.03 11.44 -8.48
N HIS A 230 18.54 11.94 -7.35
CA HIS A 230 19.29 12.87 -6.51
C HIS A 230 20.53 12.21 -5.89
N TYR A 231 20.38 11.02 -5.32
CA TYR A 231 21.51 10.28 -4.72
C TYR A 231 22.58 9.94 -5.76
N LYS A 232 22.20 9.42 -6.94
CA LYS A 232 23.15 9.14 -8.04
C LYS A 232 23.93 10.37 -8.49
N ARG A 233 23.34 11.57 -8.40
CA ARG A 233 24.02 12.82 -8.74
C ARG A 233 24.98 13.25 -7.63
N GLN A 234 24.66 13.00 -6.36
CA GLN A 234 25.56 13.28 -5.24
C GLN A 234 26.78 12.35 -5.27
N GLU A 235 26.58 11.04 -5.42
CA GLU A 235 27.69 10.07 -5.55
C GLU A 235 28.65 10.43 -6.68
N LYS A 236 28.11 10.79 -7.87
CA LYS A 236 28.95 11.24 -8.99
C LYS A 236 29.76 12.51 -8.68
N ARG A 237 29.18 13.46 -7.92
CA ARG A 237 29.91 14.67 -7.52
C ARG A 237 31.01 14.33 -6.53
N GLU A 238 30.73 13.51 -5.54
CA GLU A 238 31.71 13.09 -4.53
C GLU A 238 32.87 12.30 -5.15
N ALA A 239 32.59 11.41 -6.11
CA ALA A 239 33.61 10.68 -6.85
C ALA A 239 34.57 11.63 -7.61
N VAL A 240 34.05 12.65 -8.28
CA VAL A 240 34.87 13.66 -8.98
C VAL A 240 35.77 14.42 -7.99
N TYR A 241 35.25 14.82 -6.83
CA TYR A 241 36.06 15.51 -5.80
C TYR A 241 37.09 14.61 -5.11
N SER A 242 36.93 13.28 -5.18
CA SER A 242 37.89 12.33 -4.62
C SER A 242 39.04 11.98 -5.57
N GLU A 243 38.87 12.16 -6.89
CA GLU A 243 39.94 11.99 -7.88
C GLU A 243 40.88 13.20 -7.96
N ASP A 244 40.42 14.38 -7.50
CA ASP A 244 41.20 15.63 -7.48
C ASP A 244 42.03 15.83 -6.18
N ARG A 245 42.08 14.84 -5.26
CA ARG A 245 42.91 14.85 -4.03
C ARG A 245 43.96 13.76 -4.03
#